data_AF-A0A512HU12-F1
#
_entry.id   AF-A0A512HU12-F1
#
_cell.length_a   1.000
_cell.length_b   1.000
_cell.length_c   1.000
_cell.angle_alpha   90.00
_cell.angle_beta   90.00
_cell.angle_gamma   90.00
#
_symmetry.space_group_name_H-M   'P 1'
#
loop_
_entity.id
_entity.type
_entity.pdbx_description
1 polymer ?
#
loop_
_entity_poly.entity_id
_entity_poly.type
_entity_poly.pdbx_seq_one_letter_code
_entity_poly.pdbx_strand_id
1 'polypeptide(L)'
;MSDSAGGSRRERTLRAIIRSARELTDEHGLDGFTMEQLAERTGVSRRTLFNYVPGKVDAVLGPEKTLDPAIIEAFLAGGPTGDLLVDVKEIVRASLQADVPDPAELAAVRRLLRKDTRLMLAVHERFVEKSRELSDAIATREGRQVDPLDLRIIGTLIISLCDIALDESLAQPTRTVAECFDHAFDAMSSLFAPRPA
;
A
#
# COMPACT_ATOMS: atom_id res chain seq x y z
N MET A 1 31.42 9.13 5.08
CA MET A 1 31.37 7.78 5.68
C MET A 1 30.02 7.61 6.34
N SER A 2 29.09 6.94 5.66
CA SER A 2 28.07 6.08 6.27
C SER A 2 27.35 5.39 5.12
N ASP A 3 27.87 4.22 4.80
CA ASP A 3 27.30 3.24 3.92
C ASP A 3 26.14 2.56 4.69
N SER A 4 24.89 2.88 4.35
CA SER A 4 23.71 2.18 4.85
C SER A 4 22.97 1.47 3.72
N ALA A 5 23.71 0.93 2.75
CA ALA A 5 23.20 -0.06 1.80
C ALA A 5 23.04 -1.43 2.50
N GLY A 6 22.04 -1.56 3.37
CA GLY A 6 21.74 -2.85 4.00
C GLY A 6 20.71 -2.78 5.11
N GLY A 7 19.42 -2.83 4.74
CA GLY A 7 18.32 -3.00 5.71
C GLY A 7 18.55 -4.19 6.64
N SER A 8 17.87 -4.25 7.79
CA SER A 8 18.11 -5.26 8.83
C SER A 8 18.13 -6.70 8.27
N ARG A 9 18.75 -7.66 8.98
CA ARG A 9 18.72 -9.09 8.59
C ARG A 9 17.27 -9.56 8.36
N ARG A 10 16.34 -9.07 9.18
CA ARG A 10 14.90 -9.33 9.06
C ARG A 10 14.35 -8.80 7.74
N GLU A 11 14.65 -7.55 7.41
CA GLU A 11 14.26 -6.88 6.16
C GLU A 11 14.73 -7.64 4.92
N ARG A 12 16.02 -8.00 4.88
CA ARG A 12 16.61 -8.74 3.75
C ARG A 12 15.99 -10.11 3.58
N THR A 13 15.71 -10.80 4.69
CA THR A 13 15.03 -12.11 4.68
C THR A 13 13.61 -11.98 4.13
N LEU A 14 12.86 -10.98 4.60
CA LEU A 14 11.51 -10.71 4.11
C LEU A 14 11.49 -10.38 2.61
N ARG A 15 12.40 -9.53 2.14
CA ARG A 15 12.52 -9.21 0.71
C ARG A 15 12.84 -10.44 -0.13
N ALA A 16 13.73 -11.32 0.35
CA ALA A 16 14.05 -12.58 -0.33
C ALA A 16 12.84 -13.52 -0.41
N ILE A 17 12.06 -13.62 0.68
CA ILE A 17 10.80 -14.38 0.71
C ILE A 17 9.81 -13.84 -0.30
N ILE A 18 9.56 -12.52 -0.28
CA ILE A 18 8.58 -11.88 -1.17
C ILE A 18 8.96 -12.06 -2.64
N ARG A 19 10.24 -11.80 -2.96
CA ARG A 19 10.75 -11.97 -4.33
C ARG A 19 10.60 -13.41 -4.80
N SER A 20 11.03 -14.38 -3.99
CA SER A 20 10.95 -15.81 -4.35
C SER A 20 9.50 -16.28 -4.52
N ALA A 21 8.58 -15.79 -3.69
CA ALA A 21 7.17 -16.11 -3.81
C ALA A 21 6.54 -15.52 -5.09
N ARG A 22 6.89 -14.28 -5.43
CA ARG A 22 6.45 -13.64 -6.69
C ARG A 22 6.98 -14.38 -7.91
N GLU A 23 8.26 -14.77 -7.91
CA GLU A 23 8.87 -15.57 -8.99
C GLU A 23 8.16 -16.91 -9.16
N LEU A 24 8.00 -17.69 -8.09
CA LEU A 24 7.26 -18.96 -8.12
C LEU A 24 5.81 -18.79 -8.61
N THR A 25 5.16 -17.70 -8.22
CA THR A 25 3.78 -17.40 -8.64
C THR A 25 3.71 -17.03 -10.11
N ASP A 26 4.69 -16.30 -10.66
CA ASP A 26 4.73 -15.96 -12.08
C ASP A 26 5.07 -17.19 -12.95
N GLU A 27 5.92 -18.09 -12.45
CA GLU A 27 6.36 -19.33 -13.11
C GLU A 27 5.29 -20.44 -13.10
N HIS A 28 4.59 -20.62 -11.97
CA HIS A 28 3.75 -21.80 -11.74
C HIS A 28 2.32 -21.48 -11.31
N GLY A 29 1.97 -20.20 -11.15
CA GLY A 29 0.72 -19.76 -10.54
C GLY A 29 0.74 -19.91 -9.01
N LEU A 30 -0.22 -19.29 -8.33
CA LEU A 30 -0.28 -19.29 -6.85
C LEU A 30 -0.44 -20.70 -6.27
N ASP A 31 -1.05 -21.63 -7.00
CA ASP A 31 -1.21 -23.04 -6.58
C ASP A 31 -0.02 -23.93 -6.93
N GLY A 32 0.88 -23.48 -7.81
CA GLY A 32 1.97 -24.28 -8.34
C GLY A 32 3.18 -24.43 -7.41
N PHE A 33 3.16 -23.84 -6.22
CA PHE A 33 4.19 -24.02 -5.22
C PHE A 33 3.63 -24.18 -3.79
N THR A 34 4.45 -24.75 -2.91
CA THR A 34 4.18 -24.93 -1.47
C THR A 34 5.02 -24.00 -0.60
N MET A 35 4.58 -23.78 0.64
CA MET A 35 5.36 -23.00 1.61
C MET A 35 6.68 -23.72 1.96
N GLU A 36 6.71 -25.05 1.92
CA GLU A 36 7.92 -25.86 2.03
C GLU A 36 8.95 -25.49 0.93
N GLN A 37 8.52 -25.47 -0.34
CA GLN A 37 9.40 -25.14 -1.47
C GLN A 37 9.90 -23.69 -1.37
N LEU A 38 9.05 -22.77 -0.93
CA LEU A 38 9.45 -21.38 -0.69
C LEU A 38 10.49 -21.27 0.43
N ALA A 39 10.32 -22.00 1.54
CA ALA A 39 11.26 -22.03 2.65
C ALA A 39 12.63 -22.57 2.21
N GLU A 40 12.63 -23.65 1.41
CA GLU A 40 13.84 -24.23 0.82
C GLU A 40 14.55 -23.24 -0.12
N ARG A 41 13.81 -22.62 -1.05
CA ARG A 41 14.33 -21.63 -2.01
C ARG A 41 14.96 -20.42 -1.31
N THR A 42 14.43 -20.04 -0.15
CA THR A 42 14.88 -18.86 0.61
C THR A 42 15.90 -19.18 1.71
N GLY A 43 16.23 -20.47 1.91
CA GLY A 43 17.20 -20.92 2.91
C GLY A 43 16.76 -20.69 4.36
N VAL A 44 15.46 -20.60 4.63
CA VAL A 44 14.91 -20.43 5.98
C VAL A 44 14.12 -21.67 6.42
N SER A 45 13.97 -21.88 7.73
CA SER A 45 13.08 -22.94 8.22
C SER A 45 11.61 -22.61 7.95
N ARG A 46 10.72 -23.62 7.88
CA ARG A 46 9.27 -23.40 7.80
C ARG A 46 8.74 -22.50 8.92
N ARG A 47 9.15 -22.77 10.16
CA ARG A 47 8.79 -21.93 11.31
C ARG A 47 9.24 -20.48 11.10
N THR A 48 10.44 -20.28 10.58
CA THR A 48 10.94 -18.95 10.26
C THR A 48 10.09 -18.29 9.18
N LEU A 49 9.78 -18.99 8.08
CA LEU A 49 8.94 -18.47 7.00
C LEU A 49 7.56 -18.01 7.51
N PHE A 50 6.87 -18.85 8.29
CA PHE A 50 5.57 -18.51 8.87
C PHE A 50 5.61 -17.35 9.88
N ASN A 51 6.76 -17.05 10.49
CA ASN A 51 6.93 -15.85 11.31
C ASN A 51 6.99 -14.56 10.48
N TYR A 52 7.26 -14.65 9.17
CA TYR A 52 7.26 -13.51 8.26
C TYR A 52 5.95 -13.38 7.50
N VAL A 53 5.41 -14.49 7.00
CA VAL A 53 4.24 -14.51 6.11
C VAL A 53 3.34 -15.71 6.46
N PRO A 54 2.06 -15.49 6.82
CA PRO A 54 1.18 -16.56 7.27
C PRO A 54 0.75 -17.52 6.16
N GLY A 55 0.80 -17.08 4.90
CA GLY A 55 0.45 -17.93 3.75
C GLY A 55 1.03 -17.44 2.42
N LYS A 56 0.67 -18.13 1.34
CA LYS A 56 1.17 -17.83 -0.02
C LYS A 56 0.75 -16.44 -0.50
N VAL A 57 -0.47 -16.02 -0.20
CA VAL A 57 -0.98 -14.69 -0.56
C VAL A 57 -0.11 -13.60 0.08
N ASP A 58 0.14 -13.69 1.38
CA ASP A 58 1.02 -12.75 2.09
C ASP A 58 2.48 -12.85 1.67
N ALA A 59 2.93 -14.04 1.28
CA ALA A 59 4.25 -14.22 0.69
C ALA A 59 4.39 -13.43 -0.62
N VAL A 60 3.36 -13.41 -1.47
CA VAL A 60 3.37 -12.70 -2.74
C VAL A 60 3.18 -11.19 -2.56
N LEU A 61 2.20 -10.79 -1.75
CA LEU A 61 1.84 -9.38 -1.54
C LEU A 61 2.80 -8.67 -0.58
N GLY A 62 3.45 -9.42 0.30
CA GLY A 62 4.16 -8.87 1.45
C GLY A 62 3.21 -8.60 2.62
N PRO A 63 3.77 -8.38 3.83
CA PRO A 63 2.99 -8.01 5.00
C PRO A 63 2.41 -6.61 4.83
N GLU A 64 1.26 -6.38 5.43
CA GLU A 64 0.71 -5.03 5.54
C GLU A 64 1.61 -4.14 6.37
N LYS A 65 1.68 -2.88 5.95
CA LYS A 65 2.42 -1.86 6.67
C LYS A 65 1.45 -1.00 7.46
N THR A 66 1.81 -0.76 8.71
CA THR A 66 1.13 0.22 9.54
C THR A 66 1.55 1.62 9.12
N LEU A 67 0.63 2.58 9.24
CA LEU A 67 0.99 3.98 9.08
C LEU A 67 1.94 4.39 10.22
N ASP A 68 2.79 5.37 9.96
CA ASP A 68 3.68 5.92 10.99
C ASP A 68 2.82 6.48 12.14
N PRO A 69 2.99 6.00 13.39
CA PRO A 69 2.24 6.50 14.53
C PRO A 69 2.33 8.02 14.69
N ALA A 70 3.49 8.63 14.39
CA ALA A 70 3.67 10.07 14.51
C ALA A 70 2.78 10.86 13.52
N ILE A 71 2.55 10.31 12.32
CA ILE A 71 1.68 10.91 11.31
C ILE A 71 0.22 10.84 11.77
N ILE A 72 -0.19 9.68 12.32
CA ILE A 72 -1.54 9.52 12.87
C ILE A 72 -1.76 10.44 14.07
N GLU A 73 -0.80 10.53 14.98
CA GLU A 73 -0.87 11.43 16.14
C GLU A 73 -1.01 12.89 15.71
N ALA A 74 -0.21 13.35 14.74
CA ALA A 74 -0.30 14.70 14.19
C ALA A 74 -1.66 14.96 13.53
N PHE A 75 -2.18 13.97 12.79
CA PHE A 75 -3.51 14.06 12.18
C PHE A 75 -4.62 14.20 13.21
N LEU A 76 -4.60 13.37 14.27
CA LEU A 76 -5.58 13.40 15.34
C LEU A 76 -5.53 14.70 16.16
N ALA A 77 -4.37 15.36 16.22
CA ALA A 77 -4.21 16.67 16.82
C ALA A 77 -4.71 17.84 15.93
N GLY A 78 -5.27 17.55 14.75
CA GLY A 78 -5.79 18.54 13.82
C GLY A 78 -4.74 19.12 12.86
N GLY A 79 -3.61 18.44 12.67
CA GLY A 79 -2.57 18.85 11.72
C GLY A 79 -2.46 17.90 10.52
N PRO A 80 -1.46 18.10 9.65
CA PRO A 80 -0.45 19.17 9.71
C PRO A 80 -0.96 20.58 9.33
N THR A 81 -2.04 20.70 8.57
CA THR A 81 -2.52 21.98 8.03
C THR A 81 -3.80 22.50 8.70
N GLY A 82 -4.59 21.60 9.29
CA GLY A 82 -5.93 21.92 9.79
C GLY A 82 -7.03 21.69 8.77
N ASP A 83 -6.70 21.56 7.48
CA ASP A 83 -7.64 21.14 6.45
C ASP A 83 -7.72 19.61 6.40
N LEU A 84 -8.91 19.06 6.64
CA LEU A 84 -9.13 17.62 6.73
C LEU A 84 -8.68 16.88 5.47
N LEU A 85 -9.03 17.40 4.29
CA LEU A 85 -8.79 16.71 3.02
C LEU A 85 -7.30 16.74 2.68
N VAL A 86 -6.62 17.86 2.91
CA VAL A 86 -5.16 17.99 2.77
C VAL A 86 -4.43 17.10 3.75
N ASP A 87 -4.87 17.05 5.00
CA ASP A 87 -4.21 16.24 6.03
C ASP A 87 -4.40 14.73 5.78
N VAL A 88 -5.54 14.33 5.22
CA VAL A 88 -5.77 12.96 4.73
C VAL A 88 -4.85 12.64 3.54
N LYS A 89 -4.65 13.57 2.60
CA LYS A 89 -3.69 13.42 1.49
C LYS A 89 -2.30 13.10 2.03
N GLU A 90 -1.84 13.83 3.05
CA GLU A 90 -0.50 13.63 3.63
C GLU A 90 -0.33 12.25 4.28
N ILE A 91 -1.36 11.71 4.94
CA ILE A 91 -1.32 10.32 5.47
C ILE A 91 -1.05 9.32 4.34
N VAL A 92 -1.85 9.41 3.26
CA VAL A 92 -1.77 8.47 2.14
C VAL A 92 -0.44 8.64 1.40
N ARG A 93 -0.04 9.89 1.15
CA ARG A 93 1.24 10.24 0.52
C ARG A 93 2.43 9.66 1.28
N ALA A 94 2.48 9.83 2.60
CA ALA A 94 3.55 9.30 3.43
C ALA A 94 3.60 7.77 3.40
N SER A 95 2.44 7.11 3.38
CA SER A 95 2.32 5.66 3.20
C SER A 95 2.93 5.20 1.88
N LEU A 96 2.69 5.95 0.79
CA LEU A 96 3.20 5.65 -0.54
C LEU A 96 4.71 5.97 -0.68
N GLN A 97 5.26 6.89 0.11
CA GLN A 97 6.70 7.22 0.11
C GLN A 97 7.54 6.25 0.94
N ALA A 98 6.98 5.69 2.01
CA ALA A 98 7.65 4.69 2.84
C ALA A 98 7.93 3.38 2.09
N ASP A 99 7.31 3.20 0.92
CA ASP A 99 7.48 2.04 0.06
C ASP A 99 7.77 2.50 -1.37
N VAL A 100 9.05 2.66 -1.71
CA VAL A 100 9.48 2.81 -3.10
C VAL A 100 9.98 1.44 -3.58
N PRO A 101 9.09 0.50 -3.96
CA PRO A 101 9.52 -0.70 -4.63
C PRO A 101 10.19 -0.31 -5.96
N ASP A 102 11.14 -1.13 -6.39
CA ASP A 102 11.65 -1.06 -7.75
C ASP A 102 10.46 -1.09 -8.74
N PRO A 103 10.36 -0.18 -9.72
CA PRO A 103 9.31 -0.21 -10.73
C PRO A 103 9.08 -1.60 -11.35
N ALA A 104 10.13 -2.41 -11.50
CA ALA A 104 10.01 -3.78 -11.97
C ALA A 104 9.25 -4.70 -10.99
N GLU A 105 9.49 -4.57 -9.68
CA GLU A 105 8.76 -5.30 -8.64
C GLU A 105 7.29 -4.88 -8.60
N LEU A 106 7.01 -3.57 -8.74
CA LEU A 106 5.66 -3.04 -8.78
C LEU A 106 4.88 -3.56 -10.00
N ALA A 107 5.52 -3.55 -11.18
CA ALA A 107 4.96 -4.11 -12.40
C ALA A 107 4.69 -5.61 -12.26
N ALA A 108 5.57 -6.36 -11.59
CA ALA A 108 5.37 -7.78 -11.31
C ALA A 108 4.14 -8.02 -10.44
N VAL A 109 4.00 -7.28 -9.33
CA VAL A 109 2.80 -7.38 -8.46
C VAL A 109 1.53 -7.07 -9.24
N ARG A 110 1.49 -5.96 -9.99
CA ARG A 110 0.30 -5.60 -10.78
C ARG A 110 -0.04 -6.65 -11.85
N ARG A 111 0.95 -7.31 -12.46
CA ARG A 111 0.70 -8.46 -13.36
C ARG A 111 0.12 -9.66 -12.62
N LEU A 112 0.68 -10.03 -11.46
CA LEU A 112 0.21 -11.18 -10.67
C LEU A 112 -1.23 -10.97 -10.21
N LEU A 113 -1.55 -9.76 -9.76
CA LEU A 113 -2.90 -9.33 -9.41
C LEU A 113 -3.89 -9.57 -10.58
N ARG A 114 -3.53 -9.14 -11.79
CA ARG A 114 -4.38 -9.39 -12.98
C ARG A 114 -4.52 -10.88 -13.35
N LYS A 115 -3.60 -11.75 -12.92
CA LYS A 115 -3.59 -13.18 -13.24
C LYS A 115 -4.36 -14.05 -12.22
N ASP A 116 -4.45 -13.62 -10.96
CA ASP A 116 -5.08 -14.42 -9.90
C ASP A 116 -6.06 -13.59 -9.06
N THR A 117 -7.35 -13.93 -9.16
CA THR A 117 -8.43 -13.25 -8.44
C THR A 117 -8.25 -13.25 -6.93
N ARG A 118 -7.60 -14.27 -6.34
CA ARG A 118 -7.38 -14.34 -4.89
C ARG A 118 -6.40 -13.26 -4.42
N LEU A 119 -5.40 -12.93 -5.24
CA LEU A 119 -4.49 -11.83 -4.94
C LEU A 119 -5.23 -10.48 -5.02
N MET A 120 -6.08 -10.30 -6.04
CA MET A 120 -6.92 -9.10 -6.15
C MET A 120 -7.89 -8.93 -4.99
N LEU A 121 -8.56 -10.01 -4.58
CA LEU A 121 -9.46 -10.01 -3.43
C LEU A 121 -8.70 -9.65 -2.15
N ALA A 122 -7.53 -10.25 -1.92
CA ALA A 122 -6.73 -9.92 -0.74
C ALA A 122 -6.26 -8.45 -0.74
N VAL A 123 -5.84 -7.89 -1.87
CA VAL A 123 -5.51 -6.46 -1.96
C VAL A 123 -6.74 -5.58 -1.71
N HIS A 124 -7.91 -5.96 -2.24
CA HIS A 124 -9.15 -5.23 -2.00
C HIS A 124 -9.56 -5.26 -0.53
N GLU A 125 -9.48 -6.41 0.14
CA GLU A 125 -9.76 -6.55 1.57
C GLU A 125 -8.84 -5.67 2.40
N ARG A 126 -7.54 -5.66 2.11
CA ARG A 126 -6.55 -4.76 2.75
C ARG A 126 -6.90 -3.29 2.57
N PHE A 127 -7.33 -2.90 1.38
CA PHE A 127 -7.77 -1.52 1.13
C PHE A 127 -9.04 -1.16 1.90
N VAL A 128 -10.00 -2.07 2.00
CA VAL A 128 -11.23 -1.87 2.79
C VAL A 128 -10.90 -1.69 4.28
N GLU A 129 -10.00 -2.51 4.81
CA GLU A 129 -9.52 -2.37 6.19
C GLU A 129 -8.82 -1.03 6.40
N LYS A 130 -7.94 -0.63 5.47
CA LYS A 130 -7.23 0.65 5.57
C LYS A 130 -8.17 1.85 5.47
N SER A 131 -9.18 1.76 4.61
CA SER A 131 -10.24 2.76 4.50
C SER A 131 -11.04 2.89 5.79
N ARG A 132 -11.27 1.79 6.51
CA ARG A 132 -11.93 1.82 7.82
C ARG A 132 -11.06 2.50 8.87
N GLU A 133 -9.78 2.13 8.97
CA GLU A 133 -8.84 2.79 9.89
C GLU A 133 -8.80 4.31 9.68
N LEU A 134 -8.73 4.75 8.43
CA LEU A 134 -8.74 6.17 8.09
C LEU A 134 -10.07 6.84 8.46
N SER A 135 -11.20 6.16 8.21
CA SER A 135 -12.52 6.67 8.58
C SER A 135 -12.66 6.85 10.09
N ASP A 136 -12.16 5.89 10.88
CA ASP A 136 -12.17 5.96 12.34
C ASP A 136 -11.26 7.09 12.86
N ALA A 137 -10.12 7.32 12.21
CA ALA A 137 -9.23 8.43 12.51
C ALA A 137 -9.91 9.79 12.23
N ILE A 138 -10.55 9.93 11.07
CA ILE A 138 -11.31 11.13 10.69
C ILE A 138 -12.43 11.40 11.69
N ALA A 139 -13.23 10.38 12.03
CA ALA A 139 -14.34 10.52 12.97
C ALA A 139 -13.88 10.92 14.38
N THR A 140 -12.73 10.39 14.81
CA THR A 140 -12.08 10.80 16.06
C THR A 140 -11.66 12.27 16.04
N ARG A 141 -10.95 12.69 14.98
CA ARG A 141 -10.45 14.07 14.80
C ARG A 141 -11.60 15.09 14.81
N GLU A 142 -12.66 14.81 14.07
CA GLU A 142 -13.79 15.73 13.88
C GLU A 142 -14.88 15.59 14.97
N GLY A 143 -14.66 14.75 15.98
CA GLY A 143 -15.54 14.69 17.15
C GLY A 143 -16.96 14.16 16.91
N ARG A 144 -17.13 13.25 15.93
CA ARG A 144 -18.40 12.60 15.51
C ARG A 144 -19.39 13.44 14.68
N GLN A 145 -18.96 14.56 14.07
CA GLN A 145 -19.82 15.36 13.19
C GLN A 145 -19.76 15.00 11.69
N VAL A 146 -19.04 13.95 11.31
CA VAL A 146 -18.91 13.54 9.91
C VAL A 146 -19.99 12.52 9.55
N ASP A 147 -20.69 12.73 8.43
CA ASP A 147 -21.68 11.80 7.92
C ASP A 147 -21.00 10.45 7.57
N PRO A 148 -21.54 9.29 7.98
CA PRO A 148 -21.04 7.98 7.55
C PRO A 148 -20.92 7.81 6.03
N LEU A 149 -21.77 8.49 5.26
CA LEU A 149 -21.67 8.53 3.80
C LEU A 149 -20.38 9.23 3.34
N ASP A 150 -20.04 10.36 3.95
CA ASP A 150 -18.83 11.13 3.62
C ASP A 150 -17.57 10.32 3.90
N LEU A 151 -17.51 9.65 5.06
CA LEU A 151 -16.40 8.75 5.40
C LEU A 151 -16.22 7.63 4.36
N ARG A 152 -17.33 7.01 3.93
CA ARG A 152 -17.30 5.97 2.90
C ARG A 152 -16.87 6.51 1.53
N ILE A 153 -17.31 7.72 1.17
CA ILE A 153 -16.90 8.38 -0.07
C ILE A 153 -15.39 8.68 -0.04
N ILE A 154 -14.89 9.30 1.04
CA ILE A 154 -13.47 9.62 1.21
C ILE A 154 -12.63 8.35 1.07
N GLY A 155 -12.98 7.29 1.80
CA GLY A 155 -12.29 6.01 1.74
C GLY A 155 -12.25 5.40 0.34
N THR A 156 -13.39 5.38 -0.36
CA THR A 156 -13.50 4.84 -1.73
C THR A 156 -12.71 5.67 -2.74
N LEU A 157 -12.74 7.00 -2.61
CA LEU A 157 -11.99 7.91 -3.48
C LEU A 157 -10.48 7.70 -3.31
N ILE A 158 -10.00 7.57 -2.07
CA ILE A 158 -8.58 7.36 -1.79
C ILE A 158 -8.08 6.04 -2.40
N ILE A 159 -8.84 4.96 -2.26
CA ILE A 159 -8.50 3.67 -2.90
C ILE A 159 -8.40 3.85 -4.42
N SER A 160 -9.37 4.55 -5.02
CA SER A 160 -9.40 4.80 -6.47
C SER A 160 -8.21 5.65 -6.93
N LEU A 161 -7.86 6.69 -6.17
CA LEU A 161 -6.70 7.54 -6.45
C LEU A 161 -5.39 6.76 -6.35
N CYS A 162 -5.25 5.86 -5.38
CA CYS A 162 -4.09 4.98 -5.26
C CYS A 162 -3.98 4.01 -6.45
N ASP A 163 -5.09 3.43 -6.92
CA ASP A 163 -5.07 2.53 -8.09
C ASP A 163 -4.71 3.29 -9.39
N ILE A 164 -5.27 4.50 -9.58
CA ILE A 164 -4.89 5.40 -10.68
C ILE A 164 -3.41 5.75 -10.60
N ALA A 165 -2.92 6.16 -9.43
CA ALA A 165 -1.53 6.53 -9.22
C ALA A 165 -0.56 5.38 -9.52
N LEU A 166 -0.95 4.16 -9.14
CA LEU A 166 -0.21 2.96 -9.45
C LEU A 166 -0.10 2.74 -10.97
N ASP A 167 -1.23 2.76 -11.68
CA ASP A 167 -1.23 2.56 -13.14
C ASP A 167 -0.49 3.70 -13.88
N GLU A 168 -0.62 4.95 -13.43
CA GLU A 168 0.14 6.08 -13.99
C GLU A 168 1.65 5.92 -13.76
N SER A 169 2.09 5.52 -12.57
CA SER A 169 3.51 5.31 -12.26
C SER A 169 4.13 4.18 -13.11
N LEU A 170 3.34 3.15 -13.42
CA LEU A 170 3.76 2.06 -14.30
C LEU A 170 3.84 2.50 -15.76
N ALA A 171 2.97 3.42 -16.19
CA ALA A 171 3.01 4.01 -17.53
C ALA A 171 4.12 5.07 -17.69
N GLN A 172 4.51 5.74 -16.59
CA GLN A 172 5.55 6.77 -16.55
C GLN A 172 6.60 6.42 -15.47
N PRO A 173 7.55 5.51 -15.74
CA PRO A 173 8.48 4.99 -14.72
C PRO A 173 9.44 6.04 -14.11
N THR A 174 9.44 7.27 -14.62
CA THR A 174 10.17 8.41 -14.06
C THR A 174 9.47 9.05 -12.86
N ARG A 175 8.20 8.71 -12.60
CA ARG A 175 7.42 9.21 -11.47
C ARG A 175 7.18 8.11 -10.46
N THR A 176 7.29 8.47 -9.19
CA THR A 176 6.92 7.60 -8.07
C THR A 176 5.40 7.49 -7.94
N VAL A 177 4.92 6.43 -7.28
CA VAL A 177 3.49 6.29 -6.97
C VAL A 177 2.96 7.48 -6.16
N ALA A 178 3.76 8.01 -5.23
CA ALA A 178 3.40 9.18 -4.43
C ALA A 178 3.22 10.44 -5.31
N GLU A 179 4.10 10.69 -6.28
CA GLU A 179 3.96 11.82 -7.21
C GLU A 179 2.74 11.66 -8.14
N CYS A 180 2.47 10.45 -8.61
CA CYS A 180 1.25 10.16 -9.38
C CYS A 180 -0.01 10.31 -8.52
N PHE A 181 0.05 9.96 -7.24
CA PHE A 181 -1.05 10.18 -6.29
C PHE A 181 -1.30 11.66 -6.04
N ASP A 182 -0.24 12.46 -5.81
CA ASP A 182 -0.35 13.91 -5.67
C ASP A 182 -1.04 14.52 -6.90
N HIS A 183 -0.60 14.11 -8.10
CA HIS A 183 -1.19 14.56 -9.36
C HIS A 183 -2.67 14.18 -9.51
N ALA A 184 -3.02 12.92 -9.22
CA ALA A 184 -4.39 12.42 -9.30
C ALA A 184 -5.31 13.14 -8.29
N PHE A 185 -4.81 13.39 -7.07
CA PHE A 185 -5.52 14.11 -6.03
C PHE A 185 -5.77 15.58 -6.41
N ASP A 186 -4.77 16.27 -6.97
CA ASP A 186 -4.89 17.67 -7.38
C ASP A 186 -5.84 17.80 -8.58
N ALA A 187 -5.83 16.82 -9.50
CA ALA A 187 -6.79 16.73 -10.60
C ALA A 187 -8.23 16.53 -10.08
N MET A 188 -8.44 15.61 -9.14
CA MET A 188 -9.73 15.41 -8.48
C MET A 188 -10.21 16.71 -7.82
N SER A 189 -9.37 17.35 -7.01
CA SER A 189 -9.71 18.60 -6.31
C SER A 189 -10.10 19.71 -7.29
N SER A 190 -9.41 19.80 -8.42
CA SER A 190 -9.70 20.77 -9.49
C SER A 190 -11.02 20.49 -10.22
N LEU A 191 -11.44 19.23 -10.36
CA LEU A 191 -12.72 18.85 -10.98
C LEU A 191 -13.93 19.32 -10.15
N PHE A 192 -13.78 19.37 -8.82
CA PHE A 192 -14.83 19.77 -7.88
C PHE A 192 -14.69 21.20 -7.37
N ALA A 193 -13.59 21.90 -7.70
CA ALA A 193 -13.44 23.30 -7.39
C ALA A 193 -14.53 24.14 -8.08
N PRO A 194 -15.09 25.17 -7.42
CA PRO A 194 -16.01 26.10 -8.05
C PRO A 194 -15.37 26.69 -9.30
N ARG A 195 -16.01 26.55 -10.47
CA ARG A 195 -15.53 27.24 -11.67
C ARG A 195 -15.77 28.74 -11.50
N PRO A 196 -14.77 29.60 -11.79
CA PRO A 196 -15.01 31.03 -11.83
C PRO A 196 -16.10 31.34 -12.87
N ALA A 197 -17.02 32.22 -12.50
CA ALA A 197 -18.15 32.66 -13.33
C ALA A 197 -17.69 33.47 -14.55
#